data_AF-A0A1N7HGQ5-F1
#
_entry.id   AF-A0A1N7HGQ5-F1
#
_cell.length_a   1.000
_cell.length_b   1.000
_cell.length_c   1.000
_cell.angle_alpha   90.00
_cell.angle_beta   90.00
_cell.angle_gamma   90.00
#
_symmetry.space_group_name_H-M   'P 1'
#
loop_
_entity.id
_entity.type
_entity.pdbx_description
1 polymer ?
#
loop_
_entity_poly.entity_id
_entity_poly.type
_entity_poly.pdbx_seq_one_letter_code
_entity_poly.pdbx_strand_id
1 'polypeptide(L)'
;MTDDMQVRTASLQHSGQRVASLHADTQQACSSAHQQIESAVSSGWIGASAGAMQARLASMRAAADQVTSRMNDHAVAFHASANEYSNSDESSAEVFTEVGEDEPGAGGSGTLNLD
;
A
#
# COMPACT_ATOMS: atom_id res chain seq x y z
N MET A 1 -1.64 23.22 7.50
CA MET A 1 -2.58 22.17 7.05
C MET A 1 -1.94 21.24 6.02
N THR A 2 -1.13 21.75 5.08
CA THR A 2 -0.37 20.95 4.10
C THR A 2 0.65 20.00 4.74
N ASP A 3 1.36 20.44 5.80
CA ASP A 3 2.30 19.58 6.55
C ASP A 3 1.64 18.30 7.09
N ASP A 4 0.41 18.40 7.60
CA ASP A 4 -0.31 17.24 8.15
C ASP A 4 -0.68 16.21 7.08
N MET A 5 -0.97 16.66 5.85
CA MET A 5 -1.32 15.79 4.73
C MET A 5 -0.09 15.09 4.14
N GLN A 6 1.02 15.81 3.99
CA GLN A 6 2.30 15.23 3.56
C GLN A 6 2.80 14.16 4.54
N VAL A 7 2.71 14.40 5.85
CA VAL A 7 3.07 13.42 6.89
C VAL A 7 2.18 12.18 6.83
N ARG A 8 0.88 12.34 6.48
CA ARG A 8 -0.05 11.22 6.30
C ARG A 8 0.28 10.39 5.07
N THR A 9 0.60 11.01 3.93
CA THR A 9 0.96 10.28 2.71
C THR A 9 2.26 9.50 2.87
N ALA A 10 3.29 10.09 3.48
CA ALA A 10 4.54 9.38 3.77
C ALA A 10 4.31 8.17 4.69
N SER A 11 3.41 8.31 5.67
CA SER A 11 3.03 7.22 6.57
C SER A 11 2.29 6.08 5.86
N LEU A 12 1.43 6.41 4.88
CA LEU A 12 0.75 5.41 4.04
C LEU A 12 1.72 4.66 3.13
N GLN A 13 2.64 5.37 2.47
CA GLN A 13 3.69 4.75 1.65
C GLN A 13 4.58 3.82 2.49
N HIS A 14 5.01 4.27 3.67
CA HIS A 14 5.80 3.46 4.58
C HIS A 14 5.03 2.20 5.04
N SER A 15 3.74 2.34 5.34
CA SER A 15 2.88 1.21 5.73
C SER A 15 2.69 0.22 4.58
N GLY A 16 2.46 0.70 3.35
CA GLY A 16 2.38 -0.13 2.15
C GLY A 16 3.66 -0.93 1.93
N GLN A 17 4.82 -0.28 2.01
CA GLN A 17 6.12 -0.93 1.88
C GLN A 17 6.35 -2.00 2.96
N ARG A 18 5.94 -1.72 4.21
CA ARG A 18 6.04 -2.69 5.31
C ARG A 18 5.17 -3.92 5.06
N VAL A 19 3.94 -3.74 4.59
CA VAL A 19 3.04 -4.85 4.24
C VAL A 19 3.61 -5.64 3.05
N ALA A 20 4.16 -4.98 2.04
CA ALA A 20 4.80 -5.62 0.89
C ALA A 20 6.03 -6.47 1.31
N SER A 21 6.85 -5.97 2.23
CA SER A 21 7.97 -6.74 2.80
C SER A 21 7.45 -7.97 3.55
N LEU A 22 6.44 -7.78 4.40
CA LEU A 22 5.85 -8.88 5.17
C LEU A 22 5.22 -9.94 4.25
N HIS A 23 4.62 -9.52 3.13
CA HIS A 23 4.11 -10.40 2.09
C HIS A 23 5.23 -11.27 1.50
N ALA A 24 6.33 -10.66 1.07
CA ALA A 24 7.48 -11.39 0.52
C ALA A 24 8.08 -12.38 1.52
N ASP A 25 8.27 -11.96 2.78
CA ASP A 25 8.79 -12.81 3.84
C ASP A 25 7.87 -14.00 4.12
N THR A 26 6.56 -13.75 4.16
CA THR A 26 5.55 -14.80 4.40
C THR A 26 5.51 -15.80 3.24
N GLN A 27 5.54 -15.31 2.00
CA GLN A 27 5.57 -16.16 0.82
C GLN A 27 6.81 -17.05 0.80
N GLN A 28 7.98 -16.49 1.13
CA GLN A 28 9.23 -17.24 1.21
C GLN A 28 9.19 -18.30 2.33
N ALA A 29 8.69 -17.95 3.51
CA ALA A 29 8.56 -18.86 4.63
C ALA A 29 7.62 -20.03 4.31
N CYS A 30 6.44 -19.76 3.73
CA CYS A 30 5.50 -20.79 3.30
C CYS A 30 6.12 -21.69 2.22
N SER A 31 6.76 -21.12 1.21
CA SER A 31 7.43 -21.89 0.14
C SER A 31 8.49 -22.83 0.69
N SER A 32 9.36 -22.34 1.58
CA SER A 32 10.40 -23.15 2.21
C SER A 32 9.81 -24.29 3.05
N ALA A 33 8.80 -24.00 3.87
CA ALA A 33 8.14 -25.02 4.68
C ALA A 33 7.45 -26.10 3.83
N HIS A 34 6.78 -25.70 2.74
CA HIS A 34 6.16 -26.64 1.80
C HIS A 34 7.20 -27.55 1.13
N GLN A 35 8.34 -27.00 0.69
CA GLN A 35 9.42 -27.78 0.09
C GLN A 35 10.02 -28.79 1.07
N GLN A 36 10.20 -28.40 2.33
CA GLN A 36 10.69 -29.30 3.39
C GLN A 36 9.72 -30.48 3.59
N ILE A 37 8.41 -30.21 3.59
CA ILE A 37 7.38 -31.25 3.68
C ILE A 37 7.44 -32.18 2.47
N GLU A 38 7.55 -31.65 1.25
CA GLU A 38 7.65 -32.48 0.04
C GLU A 38 8.88 -33.38 0.04
N SER A 39 10.01 -32.84 0.49
CA SER A 39 11.24 -33.60 0.66
C SER A 39 11.06 -34.72 1.70
N ALA A 40 10.41 -34.43 2.83
CA ALA A 40 10.13 -35.43 3.86
C ALA A 40 9.17 -36.54 3.38
N VAL A 41 8.13 -36.17 2.62
CA VAL A 41 7.19 -37.15 2.05
C VAL A 41 7.88 -38.02 1.01
N SER A 42 8.66 -37.42 0.10
CA SER A 42 9.35 -38.14 -0.97
C SER A 42 10.50 -39.03 -0.48
N SER A 43 11.10 -38.73 0.67
CA SER A 43 12.25 -39.47 1.22
C SER A 43 11.90 -40.72 2.05
N GLY A 44 10.63 -40.97 2.35
CA GLY A 44 10.30 -42.19 3.10
C GLY A 44 8.85 -42.43 3.52
N TRP A 45 7.93 -41.53 3.20
CA TRP A 45 6.52 -41.75 3.52
C TRP A 45 5.87 -42.56 2.39
N ILE A 46 5.25 -43.69 2.73
CA ILE A 46 4.59 -44.58 1.77
C ILE A 46 3.13 -44.85 2.15
N GLY A 47 2.31 -45.18 1.15
CA GLY A 47 0.91 -45.57 1.35
C GLY A 47 -0.02 -44.42 1.77
N ALA A 48 -1.04 -44.74 2.57
CA ALA A 48 -2.12 -43.81 2.92
C ALA A 48 -1.63 -42.54 3.63
N SER A 49 -0.58 -42.64 4.46
CA SER A 49 0.00 -41.49 5.17
C SER A 49 0.65 -40.48 4.22
N ALA A 50 1.31 -40.95 3.16
CA ALA A 50 1.87 -40.08 2.13
C ALA A 50 0.77 -39.35 1.36
N GLY A 51 -0.30 -40.06 0.98
CA GLY A 51 -1.46 -39.46 0.31
C GLY A 51 -2.17 -38.42 1.19
N ALA A 52 -2.38 -38.72 2.47
CA ALA A 52 -2.98 -37.78 3.42
C ALA A 52 -2.12 -36.52 3.58
N MET A 53 -0.79 -36.66 3.63
CA MET A 53 0.11 -35.52 3.74
C MET A 53 0.11 -34.66 2.46
N GLN A 54 0.09 -35.29 1.29
CA GLN A 54 -0.02 -34.57 0.01
C GLN A 54 -1.32 -33.74 -0.06
N ALA A 55 -2.45 -34.32 0.34
CA ALA A 55 -3.72 -33.60 0.41
C ALA A 55 -3.68 -32.43 1.39
N ARG A 56 -3.04 -32.63 2.56
CA ARG A 56 -2.87 -31.57 3.54
C ARG A 56 -1.94 -30.47 3.04
N LEU A 57 -0.84 -30.82 2.36
CA LEU A 57 0.08 -29.88 1.74
C LEU A 57 -0.61 -29.03 0.67
N ALA A 58 -1.45 -29.63 -0.17
CA ALA A 58 -2.27 -28.88 -1.14
C ALA A 58 -3.18 -27.87 -0.44
N SER A 59 -3.79 -28.25 0.69
CA SER A 59 -4.61 -27.34 1.50
C SER A 59 -3.78 -26.21 2.13
N MET A 60 -2.58 -26.50 2.61
CA MET A 60 -1.67 -25.48 3.17
C MET A 60 -1.20 -24.48 2.11
N ARG A 61 -0.90 -24.95 0.89
CA ARG A 61 -0.59 -24.09 -0.27
C ARG A 61 -1.72 -23.14 -0.60
N ALA A 62 -2.93 -23.67 -0.76
CA ALA A 62 -4.10 -22.84 -1.04
C ALA A 62 -4.36 -21.80 0.06
N ALA A 63 -4.13 -22.15 1.33
CA ALA A 63 -4.26 -21.19 2.43
C ALA A 63 -3.15 -20.13 2.42
N ALA A 64 -1.91 -20.52 2.14
CA ALA A 64 -0.79 -19.60 2.00
C ALA A 64 -1.04 -18.59 0.88
N ASP A 65 -1.47 -19.07 -0.30
CA ASP A 65 -1.79 -18.23 -1.46
C ASP A 65 -2.88 -17.21 -1.14
N GLN A 66 -3.93 -17.61 -0.39
CA GLN A 66 -4.98 -16.69 0.03
C GLN A 66 -4.47 -15.61 0.98
N VAL A 67 -3.60 -15.97 1.94
CA VAL A 67 -3.07 -15.01 2.90
C VAL A 67 -2.12 -14.04 2.20
N THR A 68 -1.19 -14.54 1.39
CA THR A 68 -0.22 -13.71 0.67
C THR A 68 -0.90 -12.79 -0.34
N SER A 69 -1.90 -13.27 -1.07
CA SER A 69 -2.71 -12.43 -1.97
C SER A 69 -3.37 -11.27 -1.22
N ARG A 70 -4.02 -11.53 -0.08
CA ARG A 70 -4.67 -10.47 0.72
C ARG A 70 -3.66 -9.45 1.26
N MET A 71 -2.46 -9.89 1.63
CA MET A 71 -1.40 -8.99 2.06
C MET A 71 -0.93 -8.10 0.91
N ASN A 72 -0.74 -8.68 -0.28
CA ASN A 72 -0.39 -7.92 -1.48
C ASN A 72 -1.49 -6.90 -1.83
N ASP A 73 -2.76 -7.30 -1.82
CA ASP A 73 -3.89 -6.41 -2.10
C ASP A 73 -3.92 -5.23 -1.11
N HIS A 74 -3.64 -5.49 0.17
CA HIS A 74 -3.57 -4.45 1.19
C HIS A 74 -2.39 -3.49 0.96
N ALA A 75 -1.22 -3.99 0.58
CA ALA A 75 -0.08 -3.15 0.21
C ALA A 75 -0.43 -2.24 -0.98
N VAL A 76 -1.06 -2.80 -2.03
CA VAL A 76 -1.54 -2.04 -3.19
C VAL A 76 -2.54 -0.96 -2.77
N ALA A 77 -3.48 -1.27 -1.88
CA ALA A 77 -4.45 -0.29 -1.38
C ALA A 77 -3.79 0.88 -0.63
N PHE A 78 -2.75 0.62 0.17
CA PHE A 78 -1.96 1.68 0.82
C PHE A 78 -1.28 2.60 -0.20
N HIS A 79 -0.63 2.02 -1.21
CA HIS A 79 0.03 2.79 -2.26
C HIS A 79 -0.97 3.59 -3.10
N ALA A 80 -2.11 2.99 -3.46
CA ALA A 80 -3.18 3.68 -4.19
C ALA A 80 -3.72 4.87 -3.39
N SER A 81 -4.04 4.66 -2.11
CA SER A 81 -4.53 5.72 -1.23
C SER A 81 -3.51 6.85 -1.08
N ALA A 82 -2.23 6.52 -0.92
CA ALA A 82 -1.17 7.52 -0.85
C ALA A 82 -1.08 8.37 -2.13
N ASN A 83 -1.20 7.74 -3.30
CA ASN A 83 -1.19 8.46 -4.58
C ASN A 83 -2.43 9.35 -4.75
N GLU A 84 -3.61 8.88 -4.34
CA GLU A 84 -4.85 9.67 -4.38
C GLU A 84 -4.75 10.93 -3.51
N TYR A 85 -4.18 10.81 -2.31
CA TYR A 85 -3.94 11.96 -1.44
C TYR A 85 -2.93 12.93 -2.04
N SER A 86 -1.81 12.44 -2.59
CA SER A 86 -0.83 13.30 -3.27
C SER A 86 -1.43 14.08 -4.43
N ASN A 87 -2.21 13.43 -5.29
CA ASN A 87 -2.82 14.08 -6.46
C ASN A 87 -3.89 15.11 -6.03
N SER A 88 -4.66 14.81 -4.98
CA SER A 88 -5.67 15.74 -4.46
C SER A 88 -5.03 16.99 -3.82
N ASP A 89 -3.88 16.83 -3.16
CA ASP A 89 -3.10 17.93 -2.61
C ASP A 89 -2.55 18.84 -3.72
N GLU A 90 -1.97 18.26 -4.77
CA GLU A 90 -1.41 19.01 -5.90
C GLU A 90 -2.51 19.82 -6.62
N SER A 91 -3.64 19.19 -6.93
CA SER A 91 -4.78 19.88 -7.56
C SER A 91 -5.35 21.00 -6.68
N SER A 92 -5.41 20.80 -5.36
CA SER A 92 -5.87 21.84 -4.44
C SER A 92 -4.90 23.02 -4.39
N ALA A 93 -3.59 22.74 -4.38
CA ALA A 93 -2.55 23.77 -4.39
C ALA A 93 -2.58 24.62 -5.67
N GLU A 94 -2.82 24.00 -6.83
CA GLU A 94 -3.00 24.72 -8.10
C GLU A 94 -4.20 25.69 -8.05
N VAL A 95 -5.36 25.22 -7.57
CA VAL A 95 -6.57 26.06 -7.45
C VAL A 95 -6.37 27.26 -6.51
N PHE A 96 -5.68 27.06 -5.37
CA PHE A 96 -5.38 28.18 -4.46
C PHE A 96 -4.39 29.19 -5.06
N THR A 97 -3.45 28.74 -5.90
CA THR A 97 -2.51 29.63 -6.57
C THR A 97 -3.22 30.45 -7.64
N GLU A 98 -4.10 29.83 -8.43
CA GLU A 98 -4.93 30.50 -9.44
C GLU A 98 -5.86 31.55 -8.82
N VAL A 99 -6.60 31.22 -7.75
CA VAL A 99 -7.49 32.18 -7.06
C VAL A 99 -6.71 33.30 -6.37
N GLY A 100 -5.49 33.04 -5.90
CA GLY A 100 -4.63 34.06 -5.30
C GLY A 100 -4.06 35.06 -6.31
N GLU A 101 -3.99 34.69 -7.59
CA GLU A 101 -3.49 35.54 -8.68
C GLU A 101 -4.61 36.35 -9.37
N ASP A 102 -5.88 36.00 -9.14
CA ASP A 102 -7.06 36.56 -9.83
C ASP A 102 -7.79 37.68 -9.02
N GLU A 103 -7.12 38.36 -8.09
CA GLU A 103 -7.61 39.60 -7.43
C GLU A 103 -7.07 40.87 -8.12
N PRO A 104 -7.77 41.43 -9.13
CA PRO A 104 -7.61 42.83 -9.56
C PRO A 104 -8.51 43.72 -8.68
N GLY A 105 -7.89 44.66 -7.98
CA GLY A 105 -8.46 45.32 -6.80
C GLY A 105 -9.73 46.16 -6.95
N ALA A 106 -10.34 46.50 -5.80
CA ALA A 106 -11.17 47.68 -5.61
C ALA A 106 -11.30 48.05 -4.12
N GLY A 107 -10.75 49.21 -3.75
CA GLY A 107 -10.90 49.78 -2.39
C GLY A 107 -10.23 51.14 -2.27
N GLY A 108 -10.82 52.16 -2.90
CA GLY A 108 -10.28 53.51 -2.95
C GLY A 108 -10.18 54.19 -1.59
N SER A 109 -9.04 54.82 -1.34
CA SER A 109 -8.88 55.87 -0.34
C SER A 109 -8.46 57.14 -1.08
N GLY A 110 -9.42 58.04 -1.24
CA GLY A 110 -9.17 59.38 -1.75
C GLY A 110 -8.35 60.19 -0.76
N THR A 111 -7.40 60.95 -1.30
CA THR A 111 -7.05 62.35 -0.94
C THR A 111 -5.78 62.68 -1.71
N LEU A 112 -5.87 63.66 -2.63
CA LEU A 112 -4.84 64.66 -2.92
C LEU A 112 -5.31 65.41 -4.18
N ASN A 113 -6.03 66.50 -3.97
CA ASN A 113 -6.02 67.58 -4.94
C ASN A 113 -5.41 68.79 -4.23
N LEU A 114 -4.27 69.22 -4.76
CA LEU A 114 -3.52 70.40 -4.36
C LEU A 114 -4.19 71.61 -5.02
N ASP A 115 -4.81 72.46 -4.19
CA ASP A 115 -4.90 73.92 -4.37
C ASP A 115 -4.97 74.57 -2.98
#